data_AF-A0A2N9YB25-F1
#
_entry.id   AF-A0A2N9YB25-F1
#
_cell.length_a   1.000
_cell.length_b   1.000
_cell.length_c   1.000
_cell.angle_alpha   90.00
_cell.angle_beta   90.00
_cell.angle_gamma   90.00
#
_symmetry.space_group_name_H-M   'P 1'
#
loop_
_entity.id
_entity.type
_entity.pdbx_description
1 polymer ?
#
loop_
_entity_poly.entity_id
_entity_poly.type
_entity_poly.pdbx_seq_one_letter_code
_entity_poly.pdbx_strand_id
1 'polypeptide(L)'
;MMDELRDIHGLSDISWLPLADGWLVLLGLSSLLMFFLMYHFFLYYQRRSRWQWSAYQEWQALDPATATDTIQLQQRLQALATLLKRIAIQRYGREKCAGLNGKAWLEWLNTYDPQGFNWQIQGQGLQTYLYSPPQQIDLTTYKAEVTVIYHAVRAWIEV
;
A
#
# COMPACT_ATOMS: atom_id res chain seq x y z
N MET A 1 -48.76 -66.61 -33.32
CA MET A 1 -48.86 -66.62 -31.84
C MET A 1 -47.45 -66.39 -31.35
N MET A 2 -47.20 -65.15 -30.96
CA MET A 2 -45.89 -64.61 -30.58
C MET A 2 -45.57 -65.13 -29.18
N ASP A 3 -44.55 -65.96 -29.04
CA ASP A 3 -44.01 -66.30 -27.73
C ASP A 3 -42.80 -65.40 -27.45
N GLU A 4 -42.88 -64.77 -26.29
CA GLU A 4 -42.11 -63.64 -25.80
C GLU A 4 -40.59 -63.82 -25.89
N LEU A 5 -39.95 -62.74 -26.34
CA LEU A 5 -38.52 -62.52 -26.24
C LEU A 5 -38.07 -62.71 -24.78
N ARG A 6 -37.12 -63.63 -24.58
CA ARG A 6 -36.41 -63.80 -23.32
C ARG A 6 -35.68 -62.50 -22.98
N ASP A 7 -36.19 -61.81 -21.98
CA ASP A 7 -35.63 -60.60 -21.42
C ASP A 7 -34.31 -60.91 -20.71
N ILE A 8 -33.19 -60.55 -21.34
CA ILE A 8 -31.84 -60.65 -20.76
C ILE A 8 -31.65 -59.45 -19.83
N HIS A 9 -32.32 -59.48 -18.67
CA HIS A 9 -32.06 -58.52 -17.61
C HIS A 9 -30.80 -58.91 -16.85
N GLY A 10 -29.84 -57.98 -16.81
CA GLY A 10 -28.82 -57.98 -15.76
C GLY A 10 -27.37 -58.10 -16.24
N LEU A 11 -27.02 -57.59 -17.43
CA LEU A 11 -25.67 -57.06 -17.55
C LEU A 11 -25.63 -55.75 -16.78
N SER A 12 -25.03 -55.88 -15.60
CA SER A 12 -24.43 -54.79 -14.85
C SER A 12 -25.41 -53.73 -14.36
N ASP A 13 -25.90 -53.93 -13.12
CA ASP A 13 -25.73 -52.86 -12.15
C ASP A 13 -24.22 -52.60 -12.08
N ILE A 14 -23.68 -51.86 -13.06
CA ILE A 14 -22.48 -51.10 -12.80
C ILE A 14 -23.00 -50.13 -11.76
N SER A 15 -22.79 -50.49 -10.51
CA SER A 15 -22.57 -49.53 -9.45
C SER A 15 -21.44 -48.62 -9.95
N TRP A 16 -21.71 -47.74 -10.93
CA TRP A 16 -20.75 -46.81 -11.54
C TRP A 16 -20.46 -45.67 -10.57
N LEU A 17 -20.71 -45.87 -9.29
CA LEU A 17 -20.28 -44.96 -8.26
C LEU A 17 -19.72 -45.78 -7.10
N PRO A 18 -18.55 -46.41 -7.23
CA PRO A 18 -17.55 -46.08 -6.24
C PRO A 18 -17.09 -44.68 -6.65
N LEU A 19 -17.87 -43.63 -6.34
CA LEU A 19 -17.24 -42.34 -6.10
C LEU A 19 -16.33 -42.63 -4.93
N ALA A 20 -15.12 -43.10 -5.24
CA ALA A 20 -14.10 -43.33 -4.26
C ALA A 20 -14.05 -42.03 -3.46
N ASP A 21 -14.29 -42.13 -2.15
CA ASP A 21 -14.34 -41.00 -1.22
C ASP A 21 -13.16 -40.04 -1.42
N GLY A 22 -12.06 -40.52 -2.01
CA GLY A 22 -10.92 -39.75 -2.48
C GLY A 22 -11.22 -38.54 -3.37
N TRP A 23 -12.25 -38.52 -4.22
CA TRP A 23 -12.60 -37.32 -5.00
C TRP A 23 -13.25 -36.24 -4.14
N LEU A 24 -14.09 -36.64 -3.18
CA LEU A 24 -14.65 -35.71 -2.20
C LEU A 24 -13.56 -35.16 -1.28
N VAL A 25 -12.60 -36.00 -0.90
CA VAL A 25 -11.39 -35.58 -0.16
C VAL A 25 -10.56 -34.61 -1.00
N LEU A 26 -10.33 -34.89 -2.29
CA LEU A 26 -9.61 -33.99 -3.20
C LEU A 26 -10.34 -32.66 -3.40
N LEU A 27 -11.65 -32.68 -3.60
CA LEU A 27 -12.47 -31.47 -3.72
C LEU A 27 -12.46 -30.67 -2.41
N GLY A 28 -12.60 -31.34 -1.26
CA GLY A 28 -12.51 -30.73 0.06
C GLY A 28 -11.16 -30.07 0.28
N LEU A 29 -10.06 -30.79 -0.01
CA LEU A 29 -8.70 -30.27 0.11
C LEU A 29 -8.45 -29.09 -0.84
N SER A 30 -8.90 -29.19 -2.09
CA SER A 30 -8.80 -28.12 -3.08
C SER A 30 -9.59 -26.88 -2.64
N SER A 31 -10.83 -27.04 -2.16
CA SER A 31 -11.63 -25.94 -1.62
C SER A 31 -10.97 -25.31 -0.40
N LEU A 32 -10.41 -26.10 0.51
CA LEU A 32 -9.73 -25.59 1.69
C LEU A 32 -8.47 -24.78 1.33
N LEU A 33 -7.69 -25.29 0.37
CA LEU A 33 -6.49 -24.62 -0.14
C LEU A 33 -6.86 -23.32 -0.86
N MET A 34 -7.92 -23.34 -1.67
CA MET A 34 -8.42 -22.15 -2.37
C MET A 34 -8.95 -21.11 -1.38
N PHE A 35 -9.68 -21.53 -0.35
CA PHE A 35 -10.13 -20.64 0.72
C PHE A 35 -8.97 -20.04 1.50
N PHE A 36 -7.95 -20.84 1.83
CA PHE A 36 -6.74 -20.38 2.51
C PHE A 36 -5.97 -19.34 1.67
N LEU A 37 -5.77 -19.62 0.38
CA LEU A 37 -5.15 -18.68 -0.56
C LEU A 37 -5.96 -17.38 -0.67
N MET A 38 -7.29 -17.49 -0.81
CA MET A 38 -8.18 -16.34 -0.96
C MET A 38 -8.22 -15.51 0.33
N TYR A 39 -8.23 -16.14 1.50
CA TYR A 39 -8.14 -15.47 2.80
C TYR A 39 -6.81 -14.74 2.97
N HIS A 40 -5.68 -15.39 2.64
CA HIS A 40 -4.37 -14.75 2.70
C HIS A 40 -4.25 -13.58 1.73
N PHE A 41 -4.75 -13.75 0.50
CA PHE A 41 -4.76 -12.69 -0.50
C PHE A 41 -5.65 -11.52 -0.07
N PHE A 42 -6.83 -11.82 0.48
CA PHE A 42 -7.75 -10.83 1.01
C PHE A 42 -7.13 -10.04 2.17
N LEU A 43 -6.48 -10.71 3.13
CA LEU A 43 -5.78 -10.05 4.23
C LEU A 43 -4.62 -9.18 3.71
N TYR A 44 -3.85 -9.66 2.74
CA TYR A 44 -2.78 -8.89 2.12
C TYR A 44 -3.32 -7.62 1.44
N TYR A 45 -4.39 -7.75 0.66
CA TYR A 45 -5.01 -6.65 -0.06
C TYR A 45 -5.70 -5.66 0.87
N GLN A 46 -6.39 -6.15 1.91
CA GLN A 46 -7.09 -5.32 2.88
C GLN A 46 -6.09 -4.56 3.76
N ARG A 47 -4.98 -5.18 4.15
CA ARG A 47 -3.88 -4.45 4.82
C ARG A 47 -3.33 -3.35 3.91
N ARG A 48 -3.13 -3.64 2.62
CA ARG A 48 -2.66 -2.66 1.63
C ARG A 48 -3.60 -1.48 1.49
N SER A 49 -4.88 -1.75 1.29
CA SER A 49 -5.92 -0.74 1.11
C SER A 49 -6.12 0.13 2.36
N ARG A 50 -6.10 -0.47 3.57
CA ARG A 50 -6.28 0.29 4.82
C ARG A 50 -5.13 1.24 5.12
N TRP A 51 -3.87 0.84 4.87
CA TRP A 51 -2.74 1.74 5.13
C TRP A 51 -2.68 2.88 4.13
N GLN A 52 -2.97 2.63 2.85
CA GLN A 52 -3.00 3.67 1.82
C GLN A 52 -4.09 4.69 2.12
N TRP A 53 -5.28 4.23 2.49
CA TRP A 53 -6.38 5.12 2.85
C TRP A 53 -6.07 5.96 4.08
N SER A 54 -5.50 5.37 5.13
CA SER A 54 -5.08 6.11 6.33
C SER A 54 -3.97 7.13 6.01
N ALA A 55 -2.98 6.76 5.21
CA ALA A 55 -1.91 7.66 4.79
C ALA A 55 -2.46 8.82 3.94
N TYR A 56 -3.44 8.55 3.08
CA TYR A 56 -4.10 9.56 2.26
C TYR A 56 -4.90 10.55 3.10
N GLN A 57 -5.65 10.08 4.11
CA GLN A 57 -6.36 10.95 5.04
C GLN A 57 -5.41 11.82 5.86
N GLU A 58 -4.31 11.24 6.36
CA GLU A 58 -3.29 11.98 7.09
C GLU A 58 -2.65 13.05 6.19
N TRP A 59 -2.29 12.70 4.95
CA TRP A 59 -1.80 13.67 3.97
C TRP A 59 -2.77 14.82 3.75
N GLN A 60 -4.06 14.55 3.48
CA GLN A 60 -5.07 15.62 3.29
C GLN A 60 -5.18 16.56 4.51
N ALA A 61 -5.09 16.02 5.73
CA ALA A 61 -5.13 16.83 6.95
C ALA A 61 -3.93 17.76 7.10
N LEU A 62 -2.83 17.48 6.40
CA LEU A 62 -1.58 18.24 6.44
C LEU A 62 -1.46 19.28 5.30
N ASP A 63 -2.55 19.56 4.59
CA ASP A 63 -2.59 20.53 3.49
C ASP A 63 -2.00 21.89 3.94
N PRO A 64 -0.89 22.36 3.38
CA PRO A 64 -0.28 23.62 3.79
C PRO A 64 -1.21 24.82 3.61
N ALA A 65 -2.17 24.78 2.67
CA ALA A 65 -3.07 25.89 2.36
C ALA A 65 -3.89 26.34 3.58
N THR A 66 -4.25 25.42 4.47
CA THR A 66 -5.06 25.71 5.66
C THR A 66 -4.23 26.15 6.87
N ALA A 67 -2.92 26.37 6.72
CA ALA A 67 -2.06 26.83 7.80
C ALA A 67 -2.18 28.34 7.97
N THR A 68 -2.37 28.79 9.21
CA THR A 68 -2.59 30.20 9.57
C THR A 68 -1.30 30.90 9.99
N ASP A 69 -0.30 30.14 10.47
CA ASP A 69 0.97 30.66 10.95
C ASP A 69 2.14 29.73 10.58
N THR A 70 3.37 30.21 10.77
CA THR A 70 4.59 29.47 10.42
C THR A 70 4.87 28.29 11.34
N ILE A 71 4.36 28.30 12.58
CA ILE A 71 4.51 27.22 13.55
C ILE A 71 3.68 26.01 13.10
N GLN A 72 2.40 26.24 12.78
CA GLN A 72 1.51 25.22 12.23
C GLN A 72 2.04 24.66 10.91
N LEU A 73 2.57 25.52 10.04
CA LEU A 73 3.15 25.07 8.78
C LEU A 73 4.38 24.18 9.01
N GLN A 74 5.23 24.51 9.99
CA GLN A 74 6.37 23.68 10.37
C GLN A 74 5.94 22.34 10.97
N GLN A 75 4.92 22.32 11.85
CA GLN A 75 4.35 21.08 12.37
C GLN A 75 3.82 20.18 11.25
N ARG A 76 3.18 20.77 10.23
CA ARG A 76 2.68 20.02 9.07
C ARG A 76 3.81 19.47 8.22
N LEU A 77 4.86 20.25 7.99
CA LEU A 77 6.06 19.77 7.30
C LEU A 77 6.74 18.61 8.05
N GLN A 78 6.84 18.70 9.38
CA GLN A 78 7.35 17.60 10.23
C GLN A 78 6.51 16.33 10.10
N ALA A 79 5.18 16.48 10.11
CA ALA A 79 4.26 15.37 9.91
C ALA A 79 4.37 14.78 8.49
N LEU A 80 4.49 15.61 7.45
CA LEU A 80 4.72 15.16 6.07
C LEU A 80 6.05 14.38 5.93
N ALA A 81 7.13 14.87 6.55
CA ALA A 81 8.42 14.19 6.56
C ALA A 81 8.32 12.80 7.22
N THR A 82 7.59 12.73 8.34
CA THR A 82 7.36 11.49 9.09
C THR A 82 6.50 10.51 8.27
N LEU A 83 5.42 11.02 7.65
CA LEU A 83 4.54 10.25 6.78
C LEU A 83 5.33 9.66 5.61
N LEU A 84 6.14 10.47 4.93
CA LEU A 84 6.99 10.03 3.83
C LEU A 84 7.97 8.94 4.26
N LYS A 85 8.65 9.11 5.41
CA LYS A 85 9.54 8.07 5.95
C LYS A 85 8.79 6.77 6.24
N ARG A 86 7.57 6.87 6.79
CA ARG A 86 6.72 5.71 7.09
C ARG A 86 6.32 4.96 5.81
N ILE A 87 5.93 5.69 4.76
CA ILE A 87 5.60 5.11 3.44
C ILE A 87 6.82 4.41 2.84
N ALA A 88 7.99 5.06 2.88
CA ALA A 88 9.22 4.47 2.35
C ALA A 88 9.62 3.18 3.08
N ILE A 89 9.55 3.16 4.42
CA ILE A 89 9.83 1.95 5.22
C ILE A 89 8.83 0.84 4.91
N GLN A 90 7.55 1.18 4.77
CA GLN A 90 6.50 0.22 4.44
C GLN A 90 6.70 -0.41 3.06
N ARG A 91 7.19 0.36 2.08
CA ARG A 91 7.37 -0.08 0.69
C ARG A 91 8.70 -0.80 0.43
N TYR A 92 9.79 -0.30 1.01
CA TYR A 92 11.16 -0.76 0.70
C TYR A 92 11.84 -1.50 1.85
N GLY A 93 11.19 -1.57 3.01
CA GLY A 93 11.71 -2.23 4.21
C GLY A 93 12.53 -1.29 5.10
N ARG A 94 12.64 -1.65 6.38
CA ARG A 94 13.31 -0.84 7.39
C ARG A 94 14.82 -0.73 7.16
N GLU A 95 15.47 -1.81 6.75
CA GLU A 95 16.94 -1.86 6.62
C GLU A 95 17.48 -0.87 5.58
N LYS A 96 16.74 -0.65 4.50
CA LYS A 96 17.17 0.26 3.43
C LYS A 96 16.98 1.74 3.77
N CYS A 97 15.98 2.07 4.60
CA CYS A 97 15.51 3.44 4.74
C CYS A 97 15.67 4.03 6.15
N ALA A 98 15.63 3.22 7.21
CA ALA A 98 15.50 3.74 8.58
C ALA A 98 16.73 4.51 9.06
N GLY A 99 17.93 4.10 8.64
CA GLY A 99 19.19 4.77 8.97
C GLY A 99 19.48 6.02 8.14
N LEU A 100 18.74 6.26 7.05
CA LEU A 100 18.97 7.40 6.16
C LEU A 100 18.42 8.68 6.78
N ASN A 101 19.28 9.70 6.84
CA ASN A 101 18.95 11.03 7.35
C ASN A 101 19.64 12.09 6.48
N GLY A 102 19.12 13.33 6.53
CA GLY A 102 19.73 14.46 5.84
C GLY A 102 19.92 14.21 4.34
N LYS A 103 21.11 14.51 3.82
CA LYS A 103 21.40 14.44 2.38
C LYS A 103 21.25 13.03 1.80
N ALA A 104 21.71 12.01 2.53
CA ALA A 104 21.58 10.61 2.10
C ALA A 104 20.10 10.19 1.96
N TRP A 105 19.21 10.75 2.78
CA TRP A 105 17.78 10.55 2.65
C TRP A 105 17.20 11.20 1.38
N LEU A 106 17.59 12.45 1.07
CA LEU A 106 17.12 13.12 -0.15
C LEU A 106 17.64 12.46 -1.43
N GLU A 107 18.88 11.99 -1.43
CA GLU A 107 19.45 11.25 -2.56
C GLU A 107 18.73 9.91 -2.80
N TRP A 108 18.41 9.21 -1.71
CA TRP A 108 17.61 8.00 -1.78
C TRP A 108 16.21 8.31 -2.33
N LEU A 109 15.53 9.33 -1.81
CA LEU A 109 14.23 9.74 -2.33
C LEU A 109 14.29 10.07 -3.82
N ASN A 110 15.31 10.79 -4.28
CA ASN A 110 15.52 11.12 -5.69
C ASN A 110 15.65 9.88 -6.59
N THR A 111 16.24 8.81 -6.06
CA THR A 111 16.45 7.55 -6.81
C THR A 111 15.16 6.71 -6.91
N TYR A 112 14.33 6.75 -5.87
CA TYR A 112 13.13 5.91 -5.73
C TYR A 112 11.81 6.68 -5.91
N ASP A 113 11.89 7.95 -6.32
CA ASP A 113 10.71 8.78 -6.51
C ASP A 113 9.87 8.28 -7.69
N PRO A 114 8.55 8.05 -7.49
CA PRO A 114 7.69 7.51 -8.54
C PRO A 114 7.43 8.49 -9.69
N GLN A 115 7.62 9.79 -9.50
CA GLN A 115 7.36 10.83 -10.51
C GLN A 115 8.62 11.62 -10.91
N GLY A 116 9.80 11.22 -10.43
CA GLY A 116 11.06 11.90 -10.72
C GLY A 116 11.18 13.30 -10.09
N PHE A 117 10.50 13.54 -8.96
CA PHE A 117 10.64 14.80 -8.22
C PHE A 117 12.09 15.02 -7.78
N ASN A 118 12.62 16.22 -8.00
CA ASN A 118 14.01 16.54 -7.68
C ASN A 118 14.18 16.86 -6.18
N TRP A 119 14.30 15.82 -5.38
CA TRP A 119 14.48 15.93 -3.93
C TRP A 119 15.79 16.61 -3.54
N GLN A 120 16.80 16.61 -4.40
CA GLN A 120 18.08 17.24 -4.11
C GLN A 120 18.03 18.78 -4.19
N ILE A 121 17.17 19.34 -5.04
CA ILE A 121 17.03 20.80 -5.21
C ILE A 121 15.79 21.29 -4.46
N GLN A 122 14.63 20.74 -4.78
CA GLN A 122 13.33 21.20 -4.25
C GLN A 122 13.04 20.59 -2.87
N GLY A 123 13.66 19.46 -2.52
CA GLY A 123 13.53 18.82 -1.22
C GLY A 123 14.46 19.39 -0.13
N GLN A 124 15.35 20.34 -0.45
CA GLN A 124 16.24 20.93 0.57
C GLN A 124 15.45 21.66 1.66
N GLY A 125 14.29 22.22 1.31
CA GLY A 125 13.38 22.85 2.26
C GLY A 125 12.97 21.92 3.40
N LEU A 126 12.85 20.60 3.17
CA LEU A 126 12.63 19.64 4.26
C LEU A 126 13.74 19.73 5.30
N GLN A 127 15.01 19.73 4.90
CA GLN A 127 16.10 19.78 5.88
C GLN A 127 16.18 21.15 6.55
N THR A 128 16.13 22.21 5.76
CA THR A 128 16.32 23.57 6.28
C THR A 128 15.21 23.95 7.25
N TYR A 129 13.94 23.71 6.91
CA TYR A 129 12.82 24.17 7.71
C TYR A 129 12.44 23.26 8.87
N LEU A 130 12.81 21.97 8.84
CA LEU A 130 12.59 21.09 9.99
C LEU A 130 13.42 21.52 11.21
N TYR A 131 14.56 22.18 10.99
CA TYR A 131 15.49 22.58 12.05
C TYR A 131 15.68 24.10 12.20
N SER A 132 15.01 24.92 11.38
CA SER A 132 15.07 26.39 11.49
C SER A 132 14.00 26.94 12.43
N PRO A 133 14.28 28.04 13.17
CA PRO A 133 13.25 28.73 13.94
C PRO A 133 12.16 29.28 13.01
N PRO A 134 10.86 28.99 13.25
CA PRO A 134 9.76 29.37 12.36
C PRO A 134 9.52 30.89 12.26
N GLN A 135 10.21 31.70 13.05
CA GLN A 135 9.99 33.14 13.17
C GLN A 135 10.74 33.98 12.13
N GLN A 136 11.65 33.38 11.35
CA GLN A 136 12.52 34.12 10.42
C GLN A 136 12.08 34.10 8.96
N ILE A 137 11.05 33.32 8.61
CA ILE A 137 10.66 33.09 7.21
C ILE A 137 9.26 33.67 6.98
N ASP A 138 9.10 34.39 5.87
CA ASP A 138 7.79 34.87 5.45
C ASP A 138 6.83 33.70 5.16
N LEU A 139 5.62 33.78 5.70
CA LEU A 139 4.62 32.71 5.64
C LEU A 139 4.24 32.38 4.20
N THR A 140 4.18 33.37 3.30
CA THR A 140 3.76 33.13 1.91
C THR A 140 4.80 32.31 1.14
N THR A 141 6.08 32.68 1.31
CA THR A 141 7.22 31.97 0.72
C THR A 141 7.32 30.56 1.30
N TYR A 142 7.22 30.43 2.63
CA TYR A 142 7.29 29.13 3.28
C TYR A 142 6.15 28.21 2.83
N LYS A 143 4.92 28.74 2.73
CA LYS A 143 3.74 28.00 2.27
C LYS A 143 3.92 27.48 0.84
N ALA A 144 4.48 28.29 -0.07
CA ALA A 144 4.75 27.87 -1.43
C ALA A 144 5.73 26.68 -1.48
N GLU A 145 6.82 26.73 -0.72
CA GLU A 145 7.82 25.65 -0.70
C GLU A 145 7.27 24.36 -0.08
N VAL A 146 6.53 24.44 1.01
CA VAL A 146 5.88 23.27 1.62
C VAL A 146 4.82 22.66 0.69
N THR A 147 4.13 23.48 -0.10
CA THR A 147 3.15 23.01 -1.09
C THR A 147 3.79 22.14 -2.17
N VAL A 148 5.00 22.48 -2.62
CA VAL A 148 5.75 21.66 -3.58
C VAL A 148 6.06 20.28 -2.98
N ILE A 149 6.54 20.24 -1.73
CA ILE A 149 6.80 18.98 -1.02
C ILE A 149 5.52 18.18 -0.79
N TYR A 150 4.43 18.85 -0.41
CA TYR A 150 3.12 18.25 -0.20
C TYR A 150 2.62 17.49 -1.44
N HIS A 151 2.77 18.08 -2.63
CA HIS A 151 2.42 17.42 -3.88
C HIS A 151 3.35 16.24 -4.20
N ALA A 152 4.65 16.36 -3.94
CA ALA A 152 5.58 15.25 -4.13
C ALA A 152 5.23 14.05 -3.24
N VAL A 153 4.86 14.28 -1.96
CA VAL A 153 4.44 13.20 -1.04
C VAL A 153 3.19 12.47 -1.53
N ARG A 154 2.26 13.16 -2.21
CA ARG A 154 1.06 12.53 -2.78
C ARG A 154 1.40 11.39 -3.72
N ALA A 155 2.41 11.58 -4.58
CA ALA A 155 2.85 10.57 -5.54
C ALA A 155 3.33 9.28 -4.87
N TRP A 156 3.85 9.36 -3.64
CA TRP A 156 4.29 8.20 -2.88
C TRP A 156 3.14 7.37 -2.29
N ILE A 157 1.98 7.99 -2.07
CA ILE A 157 0.77 7.35 -1.52
C ILE A 157 0.01 6.59 -2.62
N GLU A 158 0.00 7.12 -3.84
CA GLU A 158 -0.78 6.58 -4.96
C GLU A 158 -0.16 5.34 -5.65
N VAL A 159 1.09 4.96 -5.32
CA VAL A 159 1.81 3.81 -5.88
C VAL A 159 1.93 2.64 -4.90
#